data_AF-A0A2W1EL22-F1
#
_entry.id   AF-A0A2W1EL22-F1
#
_cell.length_a   1.000
_cell.length_b   1.000
_cell.length_c   1.000
_cell.angle_alpha   90.00
_cell.angle_beta   90.00
_cell.angle_gamma   90.00
#
_symmetry.space_group_name_H-M   'P 1'
#
loop_
_entity.id
_entity.type
_entity.pdbx_description
1 polymer ?
#
loop_
_entity_poly.entity_id
_entity_poly.type
_entity_poly.pdbx_seq_one_letter_code
_entity_poly.pdbx_strand_id
1 'polypeptide(L)'
;MSSNATLLNELCSICNTNNFKYRCPGCSARTCSLPCYKRHQSWAQCSGKRDPTKFVKKSELVTSAGIDHDFNFLSGIERNLEKAERVASATTSSHVTEAKLSRQRAGVPYPKLEAAASVKIIRAPQGMSRQKENKSHMSATK
;
A
#
# COMPACT_ATOMS: atom_id res chain seq x y z
N MET A 1 -2.28 44.81 24.12
CA MET A 1 -2.57 43.43 24.53
C MET A 1 -3.34 42.77 23.38
N SER A 2 -2.62 42.30 22.36
CA SER A 2 -3.26 41.73 21.17
C SER A 2 -3.89 40.39 21.54
N SER A 3 -5.20 40.33 21.44
CA SER A 3 -6.01 39.12 21.57
C SER A 3 -5.68 38.13 20.46
N ASN A 4 -4.64 37.32 20.68
CA ASN A 4 -4.33 36.13 19.88
C ASN A 4 -5.34 35.01 20.23
N ALA A 5 -6.58 35.20 19.82
CA ALA A 5 -7.57 34.13 19.86
C ALA A 5 -7.42 33.30 18.59
N THR A 6 -6.65 32.21 18.65
CA THR A 6 -6.60 31.23 17.57
C THR A 6 -8.00 30.68 17.33
N LEU A 7 -8.52 30.87 16.11
CA LEU A 7 -9.83 30.36 15.73
C LEU A 7 -9.77 28.82 15.76
N LEU A 8 -10.83 28.16 16.24
CA LEU A 8 -10.90 26.69 16.28
C LEU A 8 -10.73 26.05 14.89
N ASN A 9 -10.95 26.82 13.81
CA ASN A 9 -10.71 26.40 12.44
C ASN A 9 -9.23 26.31 12.03
N GLU A 10 -8.32 26.88 12.80
CA GLU A 10 -6.89 26.82 12.51
C GLU A 10 -6.17 25.74 13.33
N LEU A 11 -6.87 25.17 14.31
CA LEU A 11 -6.35 24.13 15.18
C LEU A 11 -6.53 22.73 14.58
N CYS A 12 -5.68 21.82 15.02
CA CYS A 12 -5.79 20.39 14.77
C CYS A 12 -7.15 19.88 15.28
N SER A 13 -7.90 19.15 14.46
CA SER A 13 -9.23 18.62 14.83
C SER A 13 -9.19 17.45 15.81
N ILE A 14 -7.98 17.00 16.21
CA ILE A 14 -7.76 15.82 17.03
C ILE A 14 -7.22 16.16 18.40
N CYS A 15 -6.32 17.15 18.48
CA CYS A 15 -5.72 17.58 19.75
C CYS A 15 -6.11 18.98 20.16
N ASN A 16 -6.63 19.81 19.24
CA ASN A 16 -7.14 21.16 19.49
C ASN A 16 -6.17 22.10 20.22
N THR A 17 -4.87 21.76 20.29
CA THR A 17 -3.83 22.54 20.97
C THR A 17 -2.93 23.29 20.00
N ASN A 18 -2.57 22.66 18.89
CA ASN A 18 -1.64 23.19 17.90
C ASN A 18 -2.35 23.49 16.59
N ASN A 19 -1.81 24.45 15.83
CA ASN A 19 -2.28 24.73 14.48
C ASN A 19 -2.14 23.51 13.56
N PHE A 20 -3.07 23.35 12.62
CA PHE A 20 -3.01 22.24 11.67
C PHE A 20 -1.87 22.45 10.67
N LYS A 21 -1.22 21.35 10.27
CA LYS A 21 -0.14 21.36 9.25
C LYS A 21 -0.49 20.50 8.05
N TYR A 22 -1.30 19.47 8.25
CA TYR A 22 -1.64 18.48 7.23
C TYR A 22 -3.15 18.28 7.13
N ARG A 23 -3.60 17.82 5.95
CA ARG A 23 -4.99 17.40 5.71
C ARG A 23 -5.05 15.97 5.21
N CYS A 24 -5.99 15.19 5.73
CA CYS A 24 -6.21 13.83 5.27
C CYS A 24 -6.80 13.83 3.84
N PRO A 25 -6.23 13.08 2.88
CA PRO A 25 -6.74 13.08 1.50
C PRO A 25 -8.10 12.35 1.35
N GLY A 26 -8.48 11.50 2.31
CA GLY A 26 -9.76 10.78 2.30
C GLY A 26 -10.93 11.61 2.84
N CYS A 27 -10.76 12.21 4.03
CA CYS A 27 -11.83 12.92 4.74
C CYS A 27 -11.55 14.41 5.01
N SER A 28 -10.40 14.92 4.56
CA SER A 28 -9.96 16.32 4.77
C SER A 28 -9.78 16.74 6.24
N ALA A 29 -9.68 15.78 7.17
CA ALA A 29 -9.38 16.04 8.58
C ALA A 29 -8.06 16.80 8.75
N ARG A 30 -8.09 17.86 9.57
CA ARG A 30 -6.97 18.76 9.84
C ARG A 30 -6.12 18.21 10.98
N THR A 31 -4.85 17.92 10.71
CA THR A 31 -3.95 17.33 11.71
C THR A 31 -2.65 18.13 11.82
N CYS A 32 -2.09 18.24 13.02
CA CYS A 32 -0.83 18.96 13.25
C CYS A 32 0.40 18.05 13.05
N SER A 33 0.26 16.74 13.23
CA SER A 33 1.38 15.79 13.26
C SER A 33 0.93 14.36 12.93
N LEU A 34 1.88 13.47 12.63
CA LEU A 34 1.61 12.07 12.32
C LEU A 34 0.87 11.31 13.43
N PRO A 35 1.13 11.52 14.74
CA PRO A 35 0.32 10.93 15.81
C PRO A 35 -1.16 11.32 15.72
N CYS A 36 -1.46 12.60 15.47
CA CYS A 36 -2.84 13.06 15.26
C CYS A 36 -3.43 12.46 13.98
N TYR A 37 -2.61 12.29 12.94
CA TYR A 37 -3.01 11.58 11.74
C TYR A 37 -3.39 10.12 12.05
N LYS A 38 -2.55 9.34 12.71
CA LYS A 38 -2.90 7.94 13.05
C LYS A 38 -4.12 7.83 13.98
N ARG A 39 -4.26 8.76 14.93
CA ARG A 39 -5.40 8.81 15.84
C ARG A 39 -6.72 9.11 15.13
N HIS A 40 -6.73 10.03 14.14
CA HIS A 40 -7.94 10.24 13.36
C HIS A 40 -8.31 9.01 12.52
N GLN A 41 -7.31 8.31 11.96
CA GLN A 41 -7.57 7.10 11.18
C GLN A 41 -8.27 6.02 12.02
N SER A 42 -7.85 5.81 13.26
CA SER A 42 -8.47 4.82 14.14
C SER A 42 -9.86 5.27 14.62
N TRP A 43 -10.00 6.50 15.10
CA TRP A 43 -11.26 6.98 15.69
C TRP A 43 -12.36 7.19 14.64
N ALA A 44 -12.02 7.76 13.49
CA ALA A 44 -12.96 8.01 12.41
C ALA A 44 -13.03 6.85 11.40
N GLN A 45 -12.39 5.71 11.70
CA GLN A 45 -12.28 4.55 10.81
C GLN A 45 -11.88 4.94 9.37
N CYS A 46 -10.96 5.90 9.25
CA CYS A 46 -10.56 6.46 7.98
C CYS A 46 -9.36 5.70 7.40
N SER A 47 -9.48 5.23 6.15
CA SER A 47 -8.38 4.58 5.43
C SER A 47 -7.18 5.52 5.17
N GLY A 48 -7.42 6.84 5.21
CA GLY A 48 -6.43 7.85 4.83
C GLY A 48 -6.10 7.87 3.34
N LYS A 49 -6.88 7.17 2.51
CA LYS A 49 -6.76 7.16 1.06
C LYS A 49 -7.99 7.85 0.45
N ARG A 50 -7.78 8.61 -0.61
CA ARG A 50 -8.88 9.16 -1.40
C ARG A 50 -9.61 8.00 -2.08
N ASP A 51 -10.93 7.99 -2.00
CA ASP A 51 -11.75 7.05 -2.77
C ASP A 51 -11.91 7.60 -4.20
N PRO A 52 -11.30 6.96 -5.21
CA PRO A 52 -11.42 7.41 -6.59
C PRO A 52 -12.81 7.14 -7.18
N THR A 53 -13.59 6.25 -6.57
CA THR A 53 -14.90 5.81 -7.09
C THR A 53 -16.09 6.56 -6.48
N LYS A 54 -15.82 7.52 -5.60
CA LYS A 54 -16.86 8.31 -4.96
C LYS A 54 -17.68 9.04 -6.02
N PHE A 55 -19.01 8.96 -5.91
CA PHE A 55 -19.91 9.68 -6.81
C PHE A 55 -19.65 11.20 -6.77
N VAL A 56 -19.47 11.77 -7.97
CA VAL A 56 -19.34 13.21 -8.19
C VAL A 56 -20.44 13.63 -9.16
N LYS A 57 -21.09 14.75 -8.89
CA LYS A 57 -22.16 15.26 -9.76
C LYS A 57 -21.59 15.63 -11.12
N LYS A 58 -22.39 15.48 -12.19
CA LYS A 58 -21.96 15.79 -13.55
C LYS A 58 -21.42 17.22 -13.71
N SER A 59 -22.02 18.19 -13.03
CA SER A 59 -21.55 19.58 -13.03
C SER A 59 -20.14 19.76 -12.47
N GLU A 60 -19.75 18.95 -11.48
CA GLU A 60 -18.43 18.96 -10.85
C GLU A 60 -17.41 18.12 -11.65
N LEU A 61 -17.88 17.08 -12.36
CA LEU A 61 -17.05 16.25 -13.24
C LEU A 61 -16.64 16.98 -14.52
N VAL A 62 -17.52 17.79 -15.11
CA VAL A 62 -17.25 18.57 -16.33
C VAL A 62 -16.48 19.85 -15.96
N THR A 63 -15.41 19.69 -15.20
CA THR A 63 -14.43 20.72 -14.87
C THR A 63 -13.05 20.16 -15.19
N SER A 64 -12.08 21.00 -15.55
CA SER A 64 -10.70 20.55 -15.82
C SER A 64 -10.14 19.67 -14.70
N ALA A 65 -10.32 20.08 -13.44
CA ALA A 65 -9.88 19.30 -12.28
C ALA A 65 -10.57 17.92 -12.16
N GLY A 66 -11.83 17.80 -12.61
CA GLY A 66 -12.56 16.53 -12.62
C GLY A 66 -12.03 15.59 -13.71
N ILE A 67 -11.78 16.12 -14.91
CA ILE A 67 -11.18 15.36 -16.02
C ILE A 67 -9.76 14.91 -15.66
N ASP A 68 -8.95 15.79 -15.07
CA ASP A 68 -7.59 15.46 -14.63
C ASP A 68 -7.58 14.35 -13.59
N HIS A 69 -8.56 14.35 -12.67
CA HIS A 69 -8.70 13.29 -11.67
C HIS A 69 -8.92 11.92 -12.32
N ASP A 70 -9.85 11.83 -13.27
CA ASP A 70 -10.20 10.57 -13.93
C ASP A 70 -9.06 10.10 -14.85
N PHE A 71 -8.43 11.03 -15.57
CA PHE A 71 -7.24 10.73 -16.36
C PHE A 71 -6.12 10.13 -15.48
N ASN A 72 -5.79 10.78 -14.36
CA ASN A 72 -4.76 10.30 -13.45
C ASN A 72 -5.09 8.92 -12.86
N PHE A 73 -6.37 8.66 -12.58
CA PHE A 73 -6.84 7.37 -12.10
C PHE A 73 -6.65 6.28 -13.16
N LEU A 74 -7.13 6.49 -14.39
CA LEU A 74 -7.01 5.53 -15.50
C LEU A 74 -5.55 5.26 -15.86
N SER A 75 -4.74 6.30 -16.04
CA SER A 75 -3.30 6.14 -16.30
C SER A 75 -2.57 5.47 -15.13
N GLY A 76 -3.04 5.66 -13.89
CA GLY A 76 -2.55 4.94 -12.72
C GLY A 76 -2.79 3.43 -12.82
N ILE A 77 -3.98 3.02 -13.26
CA ILE A 77 -4.34 1.61 -13.48
C ILE A 77 -3.48 1.00 -14.58
N GLU A 78 -3.37 1.66 -15.73
CA GLU A 78 -2.57 1.18 -16.88
C GLU A 78 -1.10 0.95 -16.48
N ARG A 79 -0.49 1.94 -15.81
CA ARG A 79 0.89 1.82 -15.31
C ARG A 79 1.07 0.69 -14.30
N ASN A 80 0.06 0.43 -13.47
CA ASN A 80 0.12 -0.68 -12.51
C ASN A 80 -0.02 -2.03 -13.21
N LEU A 81 -0.85 -2.12 -14.25
CA LEU A 81 -1.00 -3.32 -15.06
C LEU A 81 0.29 -3.64 -15.82
N GLU A 82 0.90 -2.64 -16.46
CA GLU A 82 2.17 -2.78 -17.16
C GLU A 82 3.29 -3.22 -16.18
N LYS A 83 3.35 -2.66 -14.98
CA LYS A 83 4.29 -3.09 -13.94
C LYS A 83 4.04 -4.55 -13.53
N ALA A 84 2.78 -4.94 -13.36
CA ALA A 84 2.43 -6.31 -12.99
C ALA A 84 2.82 -7.29 -14.09
N GLU A 85 2.57 -6.96 -15.35
CA GLU A 85 2.98 -7.74 -16.51
C GLU A 85 4.49 -7.89 -16.59
N ARG A 86 5.26 -6.80 -16.45
CA ARG A 86 6.74 -6.87 -16.44
C ARG A 86 7.26 -7.79 -15.34
N VAL A 87 6.67 -7.75 -14.15
CA VAL A 87 7.05 -8.65 -13.03
C VAL A 87 6.69 -10.10 -13.35
N ALA A 88 5.51 -10.34 -13.93
CA ALA A 88 5.08 -11.68 -14.35
C ALA A 88 6.00 -12.24 -15.44
N SER A 89 6.28 -11.47 -16.49
CA SER A 89 7.15 -11.86 -17.61
C SER A 89 8.60 -12.08 -17.17
N ALA A 90 9.16 -11.23 -16.29
CA ALA A 90 10.49 -11.47 -15.71
C ALA A 90 10.56 -12.79 -14.93
N THR A 91 9.43 -13.21 -14.36
CA THR A 91 9.32 -14.46 -13.61
C THR A 91 9.19 -15.67 -14.54
N THR A 92 8.40 -15.57 -15.62
CA THR A 92 8.20 -16.69 -16.58
C THR A 92 9.37 -16.88 -17.54
N SER A 93 10.06 -15.81 -17.92
CA SER A 93 11.25 -15.86 -18.78
C SER A 93 12.50 -16.36 -18.06
N SER A 94 12.42 -16.56 -16.74
CA SER A 94 13.41 -17.32 -15.98
C SER A 94 13.23 -18.82 -16.22
N HIS A 95 13.30 -19.24 -17.49
CA HIS A 95 13.70 -20.60 -17.80
C HIS A 95 15.14 -20.75 -17.29
N VAL A 96 15.35 -21.79 -16.49
CA VAL A 96 16.57 -22.14 -15.77
C VAL A 96 17.82 -21.89 -16.61
N THR A 97 18.61 -20.87 -16.28
CA THR A 97 20.06 -20.92 -16.46
C THR A 97 20.67 -20.67 -15.09
N GLU A 98 21.40 -21.65 -14.59
CA GLU A 98 21.90 -21.80 -13.22
C GLU A 98 22.88 -20.71 -12.74
N ALA A 99 23.02 -19.61 -13.45
CA ALA A 99 24.08 -18.65 -13.19
C ALA A 99 23.52 -17.32 -12.65
N LYS A 100 23.63 -17.18 -11.31
CA LYS A 100 23.60 -15.95 -10.48
C LYS A 100 22.48 -15.87 -9.44
N LEU A 101 22.45 -16.83 -8.53
CA LEU A 101 21.87 -16.65 -7.19
C LEU A 101 22.98 -16.71 -6.14
N SER A 102 23.70 -15.60 -5.93
CA SER A 102 24.53 -15.43 -4.74
C SER A 102 24.26 -14.06 -4.11
N ARG A 103 23.04 -13.94 -3.58
CA ARG A 103 22.62 -13.05 -2.49
C ARG A 103 21.14 -13.32 -2.18
N GLN A 104 20.74 -14.58 -2.04
CA GLN A 104 19.43 -14.92 -1.50
C GLN A 104 19.60 -15.83 -0.29
N ARG A 105 19.04 -15.35 0.82
CA ARG A 105 18.96 -15.99 2.13
C ARG A 105 18.60 -17.47 1.97
N ALA A 106 19.27 -18.32 2.73
CA ALA A 106 19.02 -19.76 2.82
C ALA A 106 17.51 -20.06 2.90
N GLY A 107 16.91 -20.44 1.76
CA GLY A 107 15.53 -20.89 1.69
C GLY A 107 15.40 -22.30 2.22
N VAL A 108 14.19 -22.69 2.63
CA VAL A 108 13.87 -24.05 3.06
C VAL A 108 14.09 -25.03 1.91
N PRO A 109 14.80 -26.15 2.10
CA PRO A 109 14.98 -27.18 1.07
C PRO A 109 13.70 -28.03 0.94
N TYR A 110 12.65 -27.46 0.35
CA TYR A 110 11.35 -28.12 0.17
C TYR A 110 11.39 -29.49 -0.53
N PRO A 111 12.24 -29.74 -1.56
CA PRO A 111 12.31 -31.07 -2.18
C PRO A 111 12.66 -32.19 -1.20
N LYS A 112 13.49 -31.90 -0.19
CA LYS A 112 13.83 -32.87 0.86
C LYS A 112 12.64 -33.14 1.79
N LEU A 113 11.83 -32.12 2.07
CA LEU A 113 10.63 -32.25 2.89
C LEU A 113 9.52 -33.05 2.17
N GLU A 114 9.33 -32.80 0.88
CA GLU A 114 8.37 -33.52 0.03
C GLU A 114 8.71 -35.03 0.00
N ALA A 115 10.00 -35.36 -0.15
CA ALA A 115 10.48 -36.75 -0.12
C ALA A 115 10.38 -37.41 1.26
N ALA A 116 10.70 -36.69 2.34
CA ALA A 116 10.69 -37.24 3.69
C ALA A 116 9.26 -37.46 4.24
N ALA A 117 8.32 -36.58 3.89
CA ALA A 117 6.96 -36.61 4.42
C ALA A 117 5.94 -37.25 3.46
N SER A 118 6.32 -37.57 2.22
CA SER A 118 5.39 -37.98 1.14
C SER A 118 4.23 -36.99 0.94
N VAL A 119 4.49 -35.69 1.14
CA VAL A 119 3.50 -34.61 1.00
C VAL A 119 3.86 -33.75 -0.22
N LYS A 120 2.86 -33.47 -1.07
CA LYS A 120 3.00 -32.54 -2.20
C LYS A 120 2.78 -31.09 -1.76
N ILE A 121 3.84 -30.30 -1.75
CA ILE A 121 3.77 -28.88 -1.38
C ILE A 121 3.44 -28.03 -2.62
N ILE A 122 2.24 -27.46 -2.66
CA ILE A 122 1.84 -26.51 -3.72
C ILE A 122 2.28 -25.10 -3.31
N ARG A 123 3.14 -24.48 -4.13
CA ARG A 123 3.70 -23.15 -3.85
C ARG A 123 2.89 -22.07 -4.57
N ALA A 124 2.78 -20.91 -3.94
CA ALA A 124 2.27 -19.73 -4.62
C ALA A 124 3.21 -19.37 -5.79
N PRO A 125 2.66 -19.01 -6.97
CA PRO A 125 3.46 -18.58 -8.11
C PRO A 125 4.41 -17.44 -7.77
N GLN A 126 5.53 -17.38 -8.48
CA GLN A 126 6.56 -16.41 -8.15
C GLN A 126 6.11 -14.96 -8.44
N GLY A 127 6.41 -14.05 -7.50
CA GLY A 127 6.02 -12.63 -7.60
C GLY A 127 4.74 -12.24 -6.85
N MET A 128 3.93 -13.20 -6.43
CA MET A 128 2.68 -12.98 -5.67
C MET A 128 2.93 -12.57 -4.21
N SER A 129 2.04 -11.76 -3.62
CA SER A 129 2.17 -11.31 -2.21
C SER A 129 2.28 -12.48 -1.23
N ARG A 130 1.46 -13.53 -1.40
CA ARG A 130 1.50 -14.73 -0.55
C ARG A 130 2.86 -15.44 -0.58
N GLN A 131 3.57 -15.38 -1.71
CA GLN A 131 4.91 -15.94 -1.81
C GLN A 131 5.95 -15.04 -1.12
N LYS A 132 5.85 -13.71 -1.30
CA LYS A 132 6.76 -12.73 -0.65
C LYS A 132 6.61 -12.70 0.87
N GLU A 133 5.41 -12.94 1.36
CA GLU A 133 5.09 -13.01 2.79
C GLU A 133 5.50 -14.34 3.42
N ASN A 134 5.72 -15.39 2.63
CA ASN A 134 6.18 -16.68 3.12
C ASN A 134 7.64 -16.57 3.59
N LYS A 135 7.81 -16.47 4.91
CA LYS A 135 9.11 -16.45 5.62
C LYS A 135 9.40 -17.78 6.32
N SER A 136 8.78 -18.87 5.87
CA SER A 136 9.08 -20.19 6.44
C SER A 136 10.57 -20.48 6.30
N HIS A 137 11.17 -20.96 7.39
CA HIS A 137 12.56 -21.37 7.50
C HIS A 137 12.61 -22.68 8.27
N MET A 138 13.67 -23.47 8.09
CA MET A 138 13.85 -24.68 8.89
C MET A 138 14.29 -24.27 10.29
N SER A 139 13.62 -24.78 11.32
CA SER A 139 14.12 -24.67 12.69
C SER A 139 15.37 -25.51 12.86
N ALA A 140 16.35 -24.99 13.61
CA ALA A 140 17.59 -25.72 13.91
C ALA A 140 17.41 -26.84 14.95
N THR A 141 16.26 -26.84 15.65
CA THR A 141 15.93 -27.83 16.68
C THR A 141 15.40 -29.11 16.01
N LYS A 142 16.04 -30.24 16.33
CA LYS A 142 15.68 -31.60 15.90
C LYS A 142 14.45 -32.11 16.63
#